data_AF-A0A9C6W452-F1
#
_entry.id   AF-A0A9C6W452-F1
#
_cell.length_a   1.000
_cell.length_b   1.000
_cell.length_c   1.000
_cell.angle_alpha   90.00
_cell.angle_beta   90.00
_cell.angle_gamma   90.00
#
_symmetry.space_group_name_H-M   'P 1'
#
loop_
_entity.id
_entity.type
_entity.pdbx_description
1 polymer ?
#
loop_
_entity_poly.entity_id
_entity_poly.type
_entity_poly.pdbx_seq_one_letter_code
_entity_poly.pdbx_strand_id
1 'polypeptide(L)'
;MLYSHTEAFEPSFTTGRLGGTYWTTQMLTSHGVFGEFLLRIRREATSICHHCKEEEDTAQHTLEFCPAWEEPRRILRLAIGERLVPEAVVGAMLRGHQEFIAVRSYCEQVMRVKERAERDREKRQDPVRLPYPRDPARRRVAEPPPLPP
;
A
#
# COMPACT_ATOMS: atom_id res chain seq x y z
N MET A 1 -31.35 10.28 27.89
CA MET A 1 -30.75 10.59 26.58
C MET A 1 -29.30 10.96 26.84
N LEU A 2 -28.37 10.02 26.67
CA LEU A 2 -26.95 10.27 26.89
C LEU A 2 -26.29 10.41 25.53
N TYR A 3 -25.81 11.62 25.22
CA TYR A 3 -24.91 11.89 24.12
C TYR A 3 -23.56 11.27 24.45
N SER A 4 -23.30 10.08 23.92
CA SER A 4 -21.98 9.45 24.02
C SER A 4 -21.07 10.05 22.95
N HIS A 5 -20.08 10.79 23.44
CA HIS A 5 -18.95 11.39 22.76
C HIS A 5 -18.51 10.66 21.48
N THR A 6 -18.47 11.41 20.37
CA THR A 6 -17.57 11.13 19.25
C THR A 6 -16.14 11.37 19.72
N GLU A 7 -15.39 10.30 19.93
CA GLU A 7 -13.94 10.39 20.09
C GLU A 7 -13.34 10.84 18.76
N ALA A 8 -12.80 12.06 18.75
CA ALA A 8 -12.07 12.61 17.63
C ALA A 8 -10.87 11.70 17.33
N PHE A 9 -10.78 11.24 16.08
CA PHE A 9 -9.58 10.63 15.54
C PHE A 9 -8.48 11.71 15.51
N GLU A 10 -7.71 11.81 16.58
CA GLU A 10 -6.55 12.70 16.68
C GLU A 10 -5.38 12.05 15.93
N PRO A 11 -5.03 12.50 14.70
CA PRO A 11 -3.92 11.94 13.98
C PRO A 11 -2.64 12.50 14.61
N SER A 12 -1.89 11.64 15.29
CA SER A 12 -0.58 12.01 15.85
C SER A 12 0.33 12.53 14.73
N PHE A 13 0.60 13.84 14.74
CA PHE A 13 1.54 14.50 13.87
C PHE A 13 2.97 14.04 14.20
N THR A 14 3.43 12.99 13.54
CA THR A 14 4.86 12.64 13.52
C THR A 14 5.49 13.22 12.25
N THR A 15 6.01 14.43 12.39
CA THR A 15 7.03 14.98 11.48
C THR A 15 8.27 14.11 11.61
N GLY A 16 8.48 13.21 10.64
CA GLY A 16 9.70 12.43 10.59
C GLY A 16 9.64 11.21 9.68
N ARG A 17 10.21 11.38 8.48
CA ARG A 17 10.69 10.34 7.55
C ARG A 17 9.64 9.77 6.58
N LEU A 18 10.07 9.59 5.34
CA LEU A 18 9.36 9.22 4.09
C LEU A 18 8.54 7.90 4.12
N GLY A 19 8.20 7.35 5.29
CA GLY A 19 7.57 6.04 5.46
C GLY A 19 6.12 5.97 5.00
N GLY A 20 5.35 7.07 5.13
CA GLY A 20 3.94 7.06 4.77
C GLY A 20 3.65 7.28 3.28
N THR A 21 4.57 7.89 2.54
CA THR A 21 4.45 8.00 1.08
C THR A 21 4.79 6.68 0.38
N TYR A 22 5.64 5.83 0.96
CA TYR A 22 6.00 4.53 0.37
C TYR A 22 4.78 3.66 0.13
N TRP A 23 4.00 3.35 1.18
CA TRP A 23 2.84 2.48 1.06
C TRP A 23 1.74 3.07 0.18
N THR A 24 1.56 4.39 0.25
CA THR A 24 0.62 5.12 -0.61
C THR A 24 1.05 5.03 -2.08
N THR A 25 2.33 5.20 -2.39
CA THR A 25 2.85 5.07 -3.76
C THR A 25 2.69 3.64 -4.28
N GLN A 26 3.00 2.64 -3.45
CA GLN A 26 2.83 1.23 -3.81
C GLN A 26 1.35 0.90 -4.07
N MET A 27 0.43 1.40 -3.23
CA MET A 27 -1.02 1.29 -3.43
C MET A 27 -1.42 1.88 -4.78
N LEU A 28 -1.10 3.15 -5.03
CA LEU A 28 -1.56 3.86 -6.24
C LEU A 28 -0.99 3.32 -7.54
N THR A 29 0.10 2.56 -7.47
CA THR A 29 0.75 1.96 -8.64
C THR A 29 0.49 0.46 -8.76
N SER A 30 -0.33 -0.14 -7.89
CA SER A 30 -0.51 -1.61 -7.80
C SER A 30 0.82 -2.38 -7.64
N HIS A 31 1.81 -1.83 -6.92
CA HIS A 31 3.13 -2.46 -6.74
C HIS A 31 3.33 -3.10 -5.35
N GLY A 32 4.32 -3.98 -5.25
CA GLY A 32 4.72 -4.60 -3.99
C GLY A 32 3.98 -5.90 -3.72
N VAL A 33 2.97 -5.85 -2.86
CA VAL A 33 2.28 -7.04 -2.29
C VAL A 33 1.03 -7.45 -3.07
N PHE A 34 0.77 -6.80 -4.20
CA PHE A 34 -0.38 -7.09 -5.06
C PHE A 34 -0.10 -8.32 -5.91
N GLY A 35 -1.04 -9.26 -5.95
CA GLY A 35 -0.97 -10.47 -6.77
C GLY A 35 -0.68 -10.19 -8.25
N GLU A 36 -1.28 -9.15 -8.85
CA GLU A 36 -0.98 -8.72 -10.23
C GLU A 36 0.52 -8.44 -10.41
N PHE A 37 1.11 -7.68 -9.48
CA PHE A 37 2.53 -7.36 -9.50
C PHE A 37 3.40 -8.59 -9.25
N LEU A 38 3.07 -9.41 -8.25
CA LEU A 38 3.82 -10.61 -7.90
C LEU A 38 3.81 -11.65 -9.03
N LEU A 39 2.71 -11.79 -9.76
CA LEU A 39 2.63 -12.59 -10.99
C LEU A 39 3.56 -12.02 -12.07
N ARG A 40 3.52 -10.70 -12.30
CA ARG A 40 4.36 -10.03 -13.30
C ARG A 40 5.85 -10.25 -13.06
N ILE A 41 6.30 -10.25 -11.80
CA ILE A 41 7.69 -10.53 -11.43
C ILE A 41 7.98 -12.01 -11.12
N ARG A 42 7.04 -12.91 -11.46
CA ARG A 42 7.17 -14.38 -11.31
C ARG A 42 7.44 -14.85 -9.88
N ARG A 43 6.96 -14.11 -8.87
CA ARG A 43 7.02 -14.50 -7.46
C ARG A 43 5.80 -15.32 -7.02
N GLU A 44 4.67 -15.15 -7.69
CA GLU A 44 3.47 -15.96 -7.50
C GLU A 44 2.95 -16.51 -8.84
N ALA A 45 2.17 -17.58 -8.77
CA ALA A 45 1.62 -18.26 -9.95
C ALA A 45 0.30 -17.66 -10.45
N THR A 46 -0.38 -16.84 -9.63
CA THR A 46 -1.70 -16.28 -9.92
C THR A 46 -1.76 -14.81 -9.48
N SER A 47 -2.62 -14.02 -10.13
CA SER A 47 -2.93 -12.64 -9.74
C SER A 47 -4.04 -12.55 -8.67
N ILE A 48 -4.67 -13.67 -8.31
CA ILE A 48 -5.82 -13.74 -7.40
C ILE A 48 -5.49 -13.18 -6.01
N CYS A 49 -6.39 -12.37 -5.47
CA CYS A 49 -6.27 -11.79 -4.14
C CYS A 49 -6.31 -12.86 -3.04
N HIS A 50 -5.24 -12.98 -2.26
CA HIS A 50 -5.17 -13.93 -1.15
C HIS A 50 -6.14 -13.65 0.00
N HIS A 51 -6.68 -12.42 0.06
CA HIS A 51 -7.58 -12.01 1.14
C HIS A 51 -9.04 -12.36 0.87
N CYS A 52 -9.52 -12.20 -0.37
CA CYS A 52 -10.90 -12.57 -0.75
C CYS A 52 -10.97 -13.88 -1.54
N LYS A 53 -9.91 -14.26 -2.27
CA LYS A 53 -9.79 -15.44 -3.13
C LYS A 53 -10.69 -15.47 -4.36
N GLU A 54 -11.33 -14.36 -4.71
CA GLU A 54 -12.31 -14.30 -5.80
C GLU A 54 -11.76 -13.57 -7.03
N GLU A 55 -11.13 -12.40 -6.84
CA GLU A 55 -10.80 -11.46 -7.92
C GLU A 55 -9.29 -11.20 -8.03
N GLU A 56 -8.88 -10.59 -9.14
CA GLU A 56 -7.51 -10.14 -9.31
C GLU A 56 -7.12 -9.07 -8.28
N ASP A 57 -5.94 -9.24 -7.70
CA ASP A 57 -5.44 -8.40 -6.64
C ASP A 57 -4.79 -7.12 -7.18
N THR A 58 -5.65 -6.19 -7.60
CA THR A 58 -5.24 -4.85 -8.05
C THR A 58 -5.44 -3.82 -6.94
N ALA A 59 -4.84 -2.64 -7.11
CA ALA A 59 -5.10 -1.49 -6.24
C ALA A 59 -6.59 -1.13 -6.21
N GLN A 60 -7.24 -1.10 -7.38
CA GLN A 60 -8.66 -0.80 -7.48
C GLN A 60 -9.50 -1.83 -6.73
N HIS A 61 -9.22 -3.13 -6.91
CA HIS A 61 -9.88 -4.19 -6.15
C HIS A 61 -9.74 -3.97 -4.64
N THR A 62 -8.52 -3.69 -4.18
CA THR A 62 -8.26 -3.43 -2.76
C THR A 62 -9.02 -2.21 -2.24
N LEU A 63 -8.99 -1.10 -2.98
CA LEU A 63 -9.63 0.16 -2.61
C LEU A 63 -11.16 0.10 -2.63
N GLU A 64 -11.76 -0.61 -3.59
CA GLU A 64 -13.20 -0.51 -3.87
C GLU A 64 -14.01 -1.76 -3.56
N PHE A 65 -13.46 -2.96 -3.78
CA PHE A 65 -14.28 -4.17 -3.92
C PHE A 65 -13.97 -5.25 -2.89
N CYS A 66 -12.70 -5.40 -2.50
CA CYS A 66 -12.26 -6.50 -1.64
C CYS A 66 -13.00 -6.46 -0.28
N PRO A 67 -13.78 -7.49 0.09
CA PRO A 67 -14.55 -7.49 1.34
C PRO A 67 -13.65 -7.50 2.59
N ALA A 68 -12.41 -7.98 2.47
CA ALA A 68 -11.45 -8.01 3.57
C ALA A 68 -11.07 -6.61 4.09
N TRP A 69 -11.27 -5.57 3.28
CA TRP A 69 -10.94 -4.18 3.62
C TRP A 69 -12.16 -3.30 3.87
N GLU A 70 -13.36 -3.87 4.00
CA GLU A 70 -14.59 -3.08 4.10
C GLU A 70 -14.60 -2.12 5.29
N GLU A 71 -14.15 -2.56 6.47
CA GLU A 71 -14.14 -1.69 7.65
C GLU A 71 -13.11 -0.53 7.53
N PRO A 72 -11.83 -0.78 7.17
CA PRO A 72 -10.90 0.31 6.86
C PRO A 72 -11.41 1.24 5.74
N ARG A 73 -12.09 0.67 4.72
CA ARG A 73 -12.65 1.41 3.60
C ARG A 73 -13.79 2.31 4.04
N ARG A 74 -14.67 1.84 4.93
CA ARG A 74 -15.76 2.64 5.52
C ARG A 74 -15.21 3.88 6.21
N ILE A 75 -14.14 3.74 6.99
CA ILE A 75 -13.48 4.87 7.65
C ILE A 75 -12.89 5.84 6.61
N LEU A 76 -12.26 5.32 5.57
CA LEU A 76 -11.72 6.15 4.49
C LEU A 76 -12.83 6.92 3.75
N ARG A 77 -13.96 6.28 3.45
CA ARG A 77 -15.11 6.92 2.78
C ARG A 77 -15.66 8.10 3.57
N LEU A 78 -15.72 7.98 4.90
CA LEU A 78 -16.14 9.08 5.77
C LEU A 78 -15.21 10.30 5.67
N ALA A 79 -13.93 10.09 5.38
CA ALA A 79 -12.95 11.17 5.25
C ALA A 79 -12.89 11.78 3.84
N ILE A 80 -12.99 10.96 2.79
CA ILE A 80 -12.70 11.43 1.42
C ILE A 80 -13.85 11.30 0.41
N GLY A 81 -14.96 10.69 0.81
CA GLY A 81 -16.14 10.43 -0.03
C GLY A 81 -16.25 8.97 -0.50
N GLU A 82 -17.39 8.64 -1.11
CA GLU A 82 -17.75 7.26 -1.49
C GLU A 82 -16.89 6.64 -2.60
N ARG A 83 -16.42 7.46 -3.54
CA ARG A 83 -15.68 6.99 -4.72
C ARG A 83 -14.21 6.78 -4.36
N LEU A 84 -13.75 5.54 -4.48
CA LEU A 84 -12.38 5.15 -4.13
C LEU A 84 -11.57 4.61 -5.32
N VAL A 85 -12.00 4.89 -6.55
CA VAL A 85 -11.13 4.75 -7.73
C VAL A 85 -9.82 5.51 -7.51
N PRO A 86 -8.65 5.00 -7.99
CA PRO A 86 -7.35 5.61 -7.72
C PRO A 86 -7.28 7.12 -8.01
N GLU A 87 -7.91 7.59 -9.08
CA GLU A 87 -7.95 9.00 -9.47
C GLU A 87 -8.71 9.86 -8.46
N ALA A 88 -9.81 9.35 -7.91
CA ALA A 88 -10.60 10.03 -6.89
C ALA A 88 -9.84 10.11 -5.56
N VAL A 89 -9.09 9.05 -5.22
CA VAL A 89 -8.21 9.02 -4.05
C VAL A 89 -7.11 10.07 -4.17
N VAL A 90 -6.42 10.15 -5.32
CA VAL A 90 -5.41 11.19 -5.58
C VAL A 90 -6.05 12.58 -5.53
N GLY A 91 -7.21 12.75 -6.18
CA GLY A 91 -7.96 14.00 -6.12
C GLY A 91 -8.28 14.43 -4.68
N ALA A 92 -8.63 13.49 -3.81
CA ALA A 92 -8.86 13.74 -2.39
C ALA A 92 -7.60 14.14 -1.63
N MET A 93 -6.49 13.45 -1.86
CA MET A 93 -5.20 13.78 -1.26
C MET A 93 -4.75 15.22 -1.57
N LEU A 94 -5.15 15.75 -2.73
CA LEU A 94 -4.84 17.11 -3.15
C LEU A 94 -5.76 18.19 -2.54
N ARG A 95 -6.89 17.82 -1.93
CA ARG A 95 -7.82 18.78 -1.32
C ARG A 95 -7.31 19.35 0.00
N GLY A 96 -6.57 18.56 0.77
CA GLY A 96 -6.16 18.97 2.10
C GLY A 96 -5.27 17.98 2.82
N HIS A 97 -4.65 18.47 3.89
CA HIS A 97 -3.72 17.69 4.70
C HIS A 97 -4.42 16.54 5.43
N GLN A 98 -5.66 16.73 5.85
CA GLN A 98 -6.42 15.70 6.59
C GLN A 98 -6.81 14.54 5.68
N GLU A 99 -7.27 14.83 4.47
CA GLU A 99 -7.57 13.82 3.44
C GLU A 99 -6.31 13.04 3.06
N PHE A 100 -5.18 13.73 2.91
CA PHE A 100 -3.89 13.09 2.68
C PHE A 100 -3.53 12.13 3.82
N ILE A 101 -3.67 12.55 5.08
CA ILE A 101 -3.40 11.70 6.24
C ILE A 101 -4.34 10.49 6.28
N ALA A 102 -5.62 10.67 5.98
CA ALA A 102 -6.62 9.60 5.97
C ALA A 102 -6.25 8.52 4.93
N VAL A 103 -5.96 8.93 3.69
CA VAL A 103 -5.51 8.02 2.62
C VAL A 103 -4.22 7.32 3.02
N ARG A 104 -3.23 8.08 3.50
CA ARG A 104 -1.94 7.52 3.92
C ARG A 104 -2.10 6.44 4.98
N SER A 105 -2.91 6.71 6.00
CA SER A 105 -3.16 5.79 7.12
C SER A 105 -3.85 4.51 6.65
N TYR A 106 -4.85 4.65 5.77
CA TYR A 106 -5.50 3.51 5.13
C TYR A 106 -4.50 2.65 4.33
N CYS A 107 -3.70 3.28 3.46
CA CYS A 107 -2.72 2.58 2.63
C CYS A 107 -1.69 1.84 3.50
N GLU A 108 -1.16 2.48 4.54
CA GLU A 108 -0.23 1.84 5.48
C GLU A 108 -0.86 0.63 6.17
N GLN A 109 -2.09 0.76 6.66
CA GLN A 109 -2.79 -0.31 7.37
C GLN A 109 -2.98 -1.53 6.46
N VAL A 110 -3.59 -1.33 5.29
CA VAL A 110 -3.90 -2.40 4.34
C VAL A 110 -2.64 -3.07 3.82
N MET A 111 -1.64 -2.29 3.43
CA MET A 111 -0.42 -2.82 2.83
C MET A 111 0.43 -3.59 3.84
N ARG A 112 0.48 -3.19 5.11
CA ARG A 112 1.17 -3.96 6.15
C ARG A 112 0.53 -5.31 6.41
N VAL A 113 -0.80 -5.39 6.38
CA VAL A 113 -1.50 -6.68 6.54
C VAL A 113 -1.21 -7.59 5.36
N LYS A 114 -1.26 -7.06 4.13
CA LYS A 114 -0.88 -7.78 2.91
C LYS A 114 0.57 -8.26 2.95
N GLU A 115 1.52 -7.39 3.31
CA GLU A 115 2.95 -7.73 3.42
C GLU A 115 3.19 -8.84 4.45
N ARG A 116 2.55 -8.75 5.62
CA ARG A 116 2.66 -9.80 6.64
C ARG A 116 2.14 -11.14 6.12
N ALA A 117 0.99 -11.12 5.44
CA ALA A 117 0.41 -12.32 4.85
C ALA A 117 1.33 -12.93 3.78
N GLU A 118 1.94 -12.11 2.92
CA GLU A 118 2.94 -12.56 1.93
C GLU A 118 4.15 -13.19 2.61
N ARG A 119 4.75 -12.50 3.59
CA ARG A 119 5.91 -13.00 4.36
C ARG A 119 5.62 -14.33 5.04
N ASP A 120 4.41 -14.51 5.57
CA ASP A 120 4.04 -15.76 6.22
C ASP A 120 3.79 -16.89 5.21
N ARG A 121 3.36 -16.59 3.98
CA ARG A 121 3.32 -17.57 2.88
C ARG A 121 4.73 -17.96 2.43
N GLU A 122 5.63 -17.01 2.28
CA GLU A 122 7.03 -17.27 1.91
C GLU A 122 7.70 -18.22 2.89
N LYS A 123 7.58 -17.97 4.20
CA LYS A 123 8.14 -18.85 5.25
C LYS A 123 7.57 -20.26 5.20
N ARG A 124 6.30 -20.42 4.82
CA ARG A 124 5.65 -21.75 4.72
C ARG A 124 6.08 -22.51 3.48
N GLN A 125 6.36 -21.81 2.39
CA GLN A 125 6.82 -22.41 1.14
C GLN A 125 8.29 -22.83 1.21
N ASP A 126 9.03 -22.40 2.23
CA ASP A 126 10.47 -22.51 2.20
C ASP A 126 11.16 -22.42 3.58
N PRO A 127 11.76 -23.53 4.08
CA PRO A 127 12.66 -23.48 5.22
C PRO A 127 14.08 -22.99 4.87
N VAL A 128 14.45 -22.84 3.57
CA VAL A 128 15.81 -22.53 3.11
C VAL A 128 15.83 -21.71 1.78
N ARG A 129 15.39 -20.45 1.78
CA ARG A 129 15.91 -19.45 0.81
C ARG A 129 16.83 -18.52 1.54
N LEU A 130 18.09 -18.60 1.12
CA LEU A 130 19.02 -17.50 1.20
C LEU A 130 18.34 -16.24 0.64
N PRO A 131 18.58 -15.06 1.25
CA PRO A 131 18.00 -13.82 0.77
C PRO A 131 18.40 -13.66 -0.70
N TYR A 132 17.42 -13.43 -1.57
CA TYR A 132 17.71 -12.97 -2.92
C TYR A 132 18.76 -11.86 -2.82
N PRO A 133 19.95 -11.97 -3.43
CA PRO A 133 20.95 -10.94 -3.33
C PRO A 133 20.33 -9.66 -3.85
N ARG A 134 20.14 -8.65 -3.00
CA ARG A 134 19.94 -7.29 -3.49
C ARG A 134 21.21 -6.97 -4.26
N ASP A 135 21.15 -7.04 -5.58
CA ASP A 135 22.31 -6.88 -6.44
C ASP A 135 23.06 -5.59 -6.06
N PRO A 136 24.28 -5.68 -5.47
CA PRO A 136 25.04 -4.52 -5.07
C PRO A 136 25.51 -3.70 -6.28
N ALA A 137 25.41 -4.22 -7.51
CA ALA A 137 25.76 -3.50 -8.73
C ALA A 137 24.88 -2.27 -8.98
N ARG A 138 23.66 -2.20 -8.43
CA ARG A 138 22.78 -1.03 -8.55
C ARG A 138 23.15 0.14 -7.62
N ARG A 139 24.20 -0.01 -6.81
CA ARG A 139 24.69 1.00 -5.86
C ARG A 139 25.90 1.80 -6.37
N ARG A 140 26.28 1.68 -7.64
CA ARG A 140 27.17 2.65 -8.27
C ARG A 140 26.33 3.84 -8.71
N VAL A 141 26.44 4.94 -7.95
CA VAL A 141 26.23 6.27 -8.53
C VAL A 141 27.22 6.36 -9.68
N ALA A 142 26.73 6.56 -10.90
CA ALA A 142 27.60 6.86 -12.03
C ALA A 142 28.38 8.13 -11.69
N GLU A 143 29.71 8.04 -11.70
CA GLU A 143 30.56 9.21 -11.63
C GLU A 143 30.27 10.07 -12.87
N PRO A 144 30.01 11.39 -12.73
CA PRO A 144 29.74 12.23 -13.88
C PRO A 144 30.96 12.25 -14.81
N PRO A 145 30.76 12.29 -16.14
CA PRO A 145 31.86 12.27 -17.09
C PRO A 145 32.81 13.46 -16.86
N PRO A 146 34.13 13.30 -17.08
CA PRO A 146 35.07 14.39 -16.93
C PRO A 146 34.73 15.53 -17.87
N LEU A 147 34.85 16.76 -17.38
CA LEU A 147 34.65 17.95 -18.20
C LEU A 147 35.74 18.03 -19.28
N PRO A 148 35.40 18.52 -20.49
CA PRO A 148 36.36 18.71 -21.57
C PRO A 148 37.44 19.74 -21.19
N PRO A 149 38.61 19.69 -21.86
CA PRO A 149 39.77 20.54 -21.53
C PRO A 149 39.51 22.04 -21.74
#